data_AF-A0A3D5I3I0-F1
#
_entry.id   AF-A0A3D5I3I0-F1
#
_cell.length_a   1.000
_cell.length_b   1.000
_cell.length_c   1.000
_cell.angle_alpha   90.00
_cell.angle_beta   90.00
_cell.angle_gamma   90.00
#
_symmetry.space_group_name_H-M   'P 1'
#
loop_
_entity.id
_entity.type
_entity.pdbx_description
1 polymer ?
#
loop_
_entity_poly.entity_id
_entity_poly.type
_entity_poly.pdbx_seq_one_letter_code
_entity_poly.pdbx_strand_id
1 'polypeptide(L)'
;DARFVGTGQAGILIAGGGVPLDAVRVDYAAGAVEQAVLQVAEGAGEESIVFVEGQGSFCHPGSTATLPLMRGSQANSLLLVHRAGQRSIRNLPEIALPPLPELIAVVEALARLGRPPGLAPARVKAIALNTAQLDDRQAAAAIEQTAQDTGCCCADPVRGGADRLLEALLS
;
A
#
# COMPACT_ATOMS: atom_id res chain seq x y z
N ASP A 1 9.18 -14.54 10.20
CA ASP A 1 8.15 -15.12 9.29
C ASP A 1 7.34 -13.98 8.67
N ALA A 2 6.46 -14.28 7.71
CA ALA A 2 5.60 -13.30 7.08
C ALA A 2 4.13 -13.69 7.26
N ARG A 3 3.30 -12.72 7.61
CA ARG A 3 1.86 -12.88 7.84
C ARG A 3 1.09 -11.88 7.00
N PHE A 4 -0.16 -12.20 6.67
CA PHE A 4 -0.97 -11.40 5.76
C PHE A 4 -2.35 -11.13 6.35
N VAL A 5 -2.78 -9.87 6.30
CA VAL A 5 -4.11 -9.42 6.71
C VAL A 5 -4.92 -9.14 5.46
N GLY A 6 -5.91 -10.00 5.18
CA GLY A 6 -6.91 -9.74 4.14
C GLY A 6 -7.85 -8.61 4.56
N THR A 7 -8.01 -7.61 3.71
CA THR A 7 -8.86 -6.43 3.96
C THR A 7 -10.00 -6.29 2.94
N GLY A 8 -9.99 -7.13 1.91
CA GLY A 8 -11.08 -7.32 0.96
C GLY A 8 -11.53 -8.78 0.90
N GLN A 9 -12.66 -9.02 0.24
CA GLN A 9 -13.27 -10.35 0.12
C GLN A 9 -12.29 -11.40 -0.46
N ALA A 10 -11.52 -11.03 -1.48
CA ALA A 10 -10.54 -11.92 -2.11
C ALA A 10 -9.38 -12.25 -1.15
N GLY A 11 -8.81 -11.24 -0.49
CA GLY A 11 -7.73 -11.43 0.47
C GLY A 11 -8.15 -12.32 1.64
N ILE A 12 -9.38 -12.15 2.15
CA ILE A 12 -9.93 -12.98 3.24
C ILE A 12 -10.05 -14.45 2.82
N LEU A 13 -10.56 -14.71 1.60
CA LEU A 13 -10.69 -16.08 1.09
C LEU A 13 -9.33 -16.76 0.91
N ILE A 14 -8.29 -16.02 0.50
CA ILE A 14 -6.93 -16.53 0.36
C ILE A 14 -6.28 -16.77 1.73
N ALA A 15 -6.44 -15.83 2.65
CA ALA A 15 -5.78 -15.85 3.96
C ALA A 15 -6.49 -16.74 4.99
N GLY A 16 -7.76 -17.10 4.76
CA GLY A 16 -8.61 -17.78 5.73
C GLY A 16 -9.11 -16.88 6.87
N GLY A 17 -8.82 -15.58 6.83
CA GLY A 17 -9.19 -14.61 7.86
C GLY A 17 -8.87 -13.17 7.45
N GLY A 18 -9.46 -12.19 8.14
CA GLY A 18 -9.26 -10.77 7.86
C GLY A 18 -10.50 -9.93 8.18
N VAL A 19 -10.58 -8.74 7.58
CA VAL A 19 -11.67 -7.77 7.78
C VAL A 19 -12.24 -7.30 6.43
N PRO A 20 -13.55 -7.50 6.14
CA PRO A 20 -14.15 -6.96 4.92
C PRO A 20 -14.42 -5.47 5.08
N LEU A 21 -13.38 -4.65 4.88
CA LEU A 21 -13.35 -3.26 5.35
C LEU A 21 -14.42 -2.37 4.70
N ASP A 22 -14.78 -2.63 3.44
CA ASP A 22 -15.82 -1.91 2.72
C ASP A 22 -17.23 -2.10 3.29
N ALA A 23 -17.46 -3.17 4.07
CA ALA A 23 -18.70 -3.44 4.77
C ALA A 23 -18.70 -2.95 6.22
N VAL A 24 -17.59 -2.38 6.71
CA VAL A 24 -17.49 -1.87 8.08
C VAL A 24 -18.01 -0.44 8.15
N ARG A 25 -18.89 -0.17 9.12
CA ARG A 25 -19.38 1.17 9.44
C ARG A 25 -18.20 2.10 9.76
N VAL A 26 -18.25 3.33 9.24
CA VAL A 26 -17.16 4.32 9.27
C VAL A 26 -16.50 4.47 10.66
N ASP A 27 -17.30 4.66 11.71
CA ASP A 27 -16.79 4.86 13.08
C ASP A 27 -15.94 3.70 13.62
N TYR A 28 -16.12 2.50 13.08
CA TYR A 28 -15.42 1.29 13.52
C TYR A 28 -14.36 0.82 12.52
N ALA A 29 -14.22 1.48 11.37
CA ALA A 29 -13.38 1.00 10.28
C ALA A 29 -11.90 0.90 10.70
N ALA A 30 -11.35 1.91 11.39
CA ALA A 30 -9.98 1.86 11.87
C ALA A 30 -9.79 0.80 12.99
N GLY A 31 -10.74 0.71 13.92
CA GLY A 31 -10.70 -0.29 14.99
C GLY A 31 -10.80 -1.74 14.48
N ALA A 32 -11.56 -1.97 13.40
CA ALA A 32 -11.64 -3.28 12.77
C ALA A 32 -10.32 -3.69 12.10
N VAL A 33 -9.59 -2.74 11.50
CA VAL A 33 -8.23 -2.97 10.98
C VAL A 33 -7.25 -3.23 12.11
N GLU A 34 -7.28 -2.43 13.18
CA GLU A 34 -6.44 -2.62 14.36
C GLU A 34 -6.62 -4.02 14.95
N GLN A 35 -7.87 -4.44 15.15
CA GLN A 35 -8.19 -5.78 15.66
C GLN A 35 -7.65 -6.89 14.74
N ALA A 36 -7.84 -6.76 13.43
CA ALA A 36 -7.37 -7.75 12.47
C ALA A 36 -5.83 -7.86 12.45
N VAL A 37 -5.13 -6.73 12.52
CA VAL A 37 -3.66 -6.69 12.59
C VAL A 37 -3.15 -7.34 13.87
N LEU A 38 -3.72 -7.00 15.03
CA LEU A 38 -3.32 -7.58 16.31
C LEU A 38 -3.57 -9.09 16.37
N GLN A 39 -4.70 -9.55 15.84
CA GLN A 39 -5.02 -10.98 15.77
C GLN A 39 -4.04 -11.74 14.88
N VAL A 40 -3.73 -11.21 13.68
CA VAL A 40 -2.76 -11.85 12.78
C VAL A 40 -1.34 -11.79 13.35
N ALA A 41 -1.00 -10.76 14.13
CA ALA A 41 0.29 -10.62 14.78
C ALA A 41 0.44 -11.45 16.08
N GLU A 42 -0.61 -12.14 16.54
CA GLU A 42 -0.55 -12.88 17.81
C GLU A 42 0.55 -13.97 17.78
N GLY A 43 1.48 -13.92 18.74
CA GLY A 43 2.62 -14.83 18.80
C GLY A 43 3.67 -14.60 17.69
N ALA A 44 3.64 -13.46 16.99
CA ALA A 44 4.71 -13.04 16.10
C ALA A 44 5.99 -12.71 16.90
N GLY A 45 7.15 -13.16 16.41
CA GLY A 45 8.45 -12.73 16.93
C GLY A 45 8.82 -11.33 16.45
N GLU A 46 9.88 -10.75 17.01
CA GLU A 46 10.33 -9.38 16.69
C GLU A 46 10.69 -9.19 15.20
N GLU A 47 11.18 -10.24 14.53
CA GLU A 47 11.56 -10.26 13.11
C GLU A 47 10.40 -10.61 12.16
N SER A 48 9.16 -10.64 12.67
CA SER A 48 7.99 -11.01 11.86
C SER A 48 7.46 -9.80 11.09
N ILE A 49 7.03 -10.02 9.86
CA ILE A 49 6.43 -8.97 9.02
C ILE A 49 4.94 -9.26 8.87
N VAL A 50 4.11 -8.23 9.08
CA VAL A 50 2.68 -8.27 8.79
C VAL A 50 2.39 -7.41 7.57
N PHE A 51 2.00 -8.05 6.47
CA PHE A 51 1.53 -7.39 5.27
C PHE A 51 0.03 -7.13 5.37
N VAL A 52 -0.37 -5.86 5.32
CA VAL A 52 -1.78 -5.46 5.31
C VAL A 52 -2.20 -5.16 3.89
N GLU A 53 -3.21 -5.88 3.37
CA GLU A 53 -3.75 -5.64 2.04
C GLU A 53 -4.28 -4.19 1.92
N GLY A 54 -3.89 -3.48 0.87
CA GLY A 54 -4.38 -2.13 0.58
C GLY A 54 -5.76 -2.14 -0.04
N GLN A 55 -6.59 -1.15 0.30
CA GLN A 55 -7.91 -0.93 -0.30
C GLN A 55 -8.07 0.52 -0.76
N GLY A 56 -8.73 0.69 -1.90
CA GLY A 56 -9.07 1.99 -2.46
C GLY A 56 -7.85 2.85 -2.82
N SER A 57 -8.07 4.15 -2.92
CA SER A 57 -7.04 5.15 -3.17
C SER A 57 -7.51 6.53 -2.70
N PHE A 58 -6.61 7.35 -2.15
CA PHE A 58 -6.89 8.76 -1.87
C PHE A 58 -7.20 9.58 -3.13
N CYS A 59 -6.78 9.12 -4.31
CA CYS A 59 -7.09 9.77 -5.58
C CYS A 59 -8.49 9.42 -6.11
N HIS A 60 -9.15 8.38 -5.59
CA HIS A 60 -10.47 7.98 -6.06
C HIS A 60 -11.56 8.70 -5.23
N PRO A 61 -12.46 9.50 -5.82
CA PRO A 61 -13.39 10.36 -5.08
C PRO A 61 -14.41 9.59 -4.24
N GLY A 62 -14.75 8.37 -4.65
CA GLY A 62 -15.65 7.48 -3.92
C GLY A 62 -14.97 6.53 -2.93
N SER A 63 -13.66 6.68 -2.68
CA SER A 63 -12.90 5.75 -1.84
C SER A 63 -12.67 6.32 -0.44
N THR A 64 -13.06 5.54 0.57
CA THR A 64 -12.83 5.88 1.99
C THR A 64 -11.80 4.97 2.66
N ALA A 65 -11.63 3.74 2.17
CA ALA A 65 -10.98 2.64 2.90
C ALA A 65 -9.49 2.87 3.22
N THR A 66 -8.76 3.67 2.42
CA THR A 66 -7.32 3.89 2.61
C THR A 66 -6.99 4.58 3.95
N LEU A 67 -7.84 5.50 4.43
CA LEU A 67 -7.61 6.20 5.70
C LEU A 67 -7.74 5.28 6.93
N PRO A 68 -8.83 4.52 7.14
CA PRO A 68 -8.93 3.60 8.26
C PRO A 68 -7.87 2.49 8.19
N LEU A 69 -7.45 2.03 7.01
CA LEU A 69 -6.30 1.11 6.89
C LEU A 69 -5.04 1.71 7.50
N MET A 70 -4.70 2.93 7.09
CA MET A 70 -3.52 3.63 7.60
C MET A 70 -3.60 3.87 9.11
N ARG A 71 -4.78 4.21 9.63
CA ARG A 71 -4.99 4.49 11.07
C ARG A 71 -4.98 3.24 11.92
N GLY A 72 -5.67 2.18 11.51
CA GLY A 72 -5.77 0.94 12.29
C GLY A 72 -4.49 0.10 12.24
N SER A 73 -3.78 0.10 11.10
CA SER A 73 -2.55 -0.69 10.98
C SER A 73 -1.32 -0.04 11.60
N GLN A 74 -1.29 1.30 11.72
CA GLN A 74 -0.11 2.05 12.18
C GLN A 74 1.20 1.61 11.49
N ALA A 75 1.12 1.29 10.18
CA ALA A 75 2.24 0.72 9.42
C ALA A 75 3.56 1.48 9.61
N ASN A 76 4.67 0.75 9.62
CA ASN A 76 6.03 1.28 9.72
C ASN A 76 6.57 1.73 8.35
N SER A 77 6.30 0.95 7.32
CA SER A 77 6.71 1.15 5.94
C SER A 77 5.50 1.06 5.02
N LEU A 78 5.49 1.86 3.96
CA LEU A 78 4.43 1.86 2.94
C LEU A 78 5.00 1.41 1.60
N LEU A 79 4.25 0.57 0.89
CA LEU A 79 4.49 0.17 -0.50
C LEU A 79 3.41 0.81 -1.37
N LEU A 80 3.80 1.78 -2.21
CA LEU A 80 2.85 2.43 -3.11
C LEU A 80 2.66 1.57 -4.37
N VAL A 81 1.42 1.28 -4.74
CA VAL A 81 1.11 0.56 -5.98
C VAL A 81 0.66 1.55 -7.05
N HIS A 82 1.22 1.46 -8.25
CA HIS A 82 0.82 2.29 -9.38
C HIS A 82 0.83 1.49 -10.68
N ARG A 83 0.02 1.88 -11.68
CA ARG A 83 0.05 1.29 -13.02
C ARG A 83 0.80 2.20 -13.98
N ALA A 84 1.84 1.67 -14.61
CA ALA A 84 2.63 2.43 -15.57
C ALA A 84 1.75 3.04 -16.68
N GLY A 85 1.93 4.34 -16.93
CA GLY A 85 1.21 5.08 -17.96
C GLY A 85 -0.23 5.50 -17.60
N GLN A 86 -0.75 5.14 -16.42
CA GLN A 86 -2.08 5.56 -16.01
C GLN A 86 -2.08 7.05 -15.58
N ARG A 87 -2.93 7.86 -16.20
CA ARG A 87 -2.99 9.32 -15.97
C ARG A 87 -4.24 9.80 -15.23
N SER A 88 -5.26 8.97 -15.13
CA SER A 88 -6.53 9.30 -14.50
C SER A 88 -7.13 8.08 -13.81
N ILE A 89 -8.17 8.29 -13.01
CA ILE A 89 -8.96 7.20 -12.43
C ILE A 89 -9.64 6.43 -13.57
N ARG A 90 -9.44 5.10 -13.60
CA ARG A 90 -9.82 4.23 -14.73
C ARG A 90 -11.25 4.46 -15.24
N ASN A 91 -12.21 4.66 -14.33
CA ASN A 91 -13.62 4.81 -14.65
C ASN A 91 -14.10 6.27 -14.59
N LEU A 92 -13.21 7.22 -14.29
CA LEU A 92 -13.48 8.65 -14.13
C LEU A 92 -12.33 9.44 -14.79
N PRO A 93 -12.28 9.47 -16.14
CA PRO A 93 -11.16 10.04 -16.89
C PRO A 93 -10.93 11.54 -16.62
N GLU A 94 -11.96 12.25 -16.16
CA GLU A 94 -11.92 13.66 -15.74
C GLU A 94 -11.12 13.89 -14.45
N ILE A 95 -10.85 12.83 -13.67
CA ILE A 95 -10.07 12.89 -12.44
C ILE A 95 -8.64 12.43 -12.74
N ALA A 96 -7.77 13.41 -12.97
CA ALA A 96 -6.35 13.18 -13.18
C ALA A 96 -5.67 12.65 -11.92
N LEU A 97 -4.70 11.74 -12.10
CA LEU A 97 -3.79 11.34 -11.05
C LEU A 97 -2.69 12.41 -10.92
N PRO A 98 -2.32 12.80 -9.69
CA PRO A 98 -1.19 13.69 -9.48
C PRO A 98 0.12 12.97 -9.84
N PRO A 99 1.22 13.71 -10.08
CA PRO A 99 2.55 13.14 -10.14
C PRO A 99 2.85 12.30 -8.89
N LEU A 100 3.57 11.17 -9.05
CA LEU A 100 3.88 10.27 -7.94
C LEU A 100 4.59 10.95 -6.75
N PRO A 101 5.55 11.88 -6.94
CA PRO A 101 6.17 12.58 -5.81
C PRO A 101 5.17 13.37 -4.97
N GLU A 102 4.17 13.98 -5.60
CA GLU A 102 3.10 14.71 -4.90
C GLU A 102 2.20 13.74 -4.12
N LEU A 103 1.82 12.61 -4.74
CA LEU A 103 1.03 11.58 -4.06
C LEU A 103 1.77 11.01 -2.84
N ILE A 104 3.07 10.72 -2.98
CA ILE A 104 3.91 10.24 -1.88
C ILE A 104 3.90 11.24 -0.72
N ALA A 105 4.10 12.53 -1.01
CA ALA A 105 4.08 13.57 0.01
C ALA A 105 2.75 13.62 0.77
N VAL A 106 1.62 13.50 0.07
CA VAL A 106 0.28 13.46 0.69
C VAL A 106 0.10 12.21 1.56
N VAL A 107 0.47 11.04 1.04
CA VAL A 107 0.36 9.76 1.77
C VAL A 107 1.18 9.79 3.06
N GLU A 108 2.43 10.25 2.99
CA GLU A 108 3.30 10.35 4.17
C GLU A 108 2.82 11.41 5.17
N ALA A 109 2.32 12.55 4.68
CA ALA A 109 1.74 13.58 5.53
C ALA A 109 0.53 13.04 6.31
N LEU A 110 -0.36 12.28 5.65
CA LEU A 110 -1.50 11.63 6.29
C LEU A 110 -1.07 10.54 7.26
N ALA A 111 -0.03 9.77 6.95
CA ALA A 111 0.48 8.69 7.81
C ALA A 111 1.17 9.21 9.08
N ARG A 112 1.72 10.43 9.03
CA ARG A 112 2.28 11.10 10.20
C ARG A 112 1.20 11.53 11.20
N LEU A 113 -0.01 11.84 10.73
CA LEU A 113 -1.11 12.27 11.59
C LEU A 113 -1.72 11.08 12.34
N GLY A 114 -1.98 11.25 13.64
CA GLY A 114 -2.55 10.20 14.49
C GLY A 114 -1.58 9.07 14.83
N ARG A 115 -0.27 9.29 14.66
CA ARG A 115 0.78 8.34 15.03
C ARG A 115 1.17 8.50 16.50
N PRO A 116 1.33 7.41 17.28
CA PRO A 116 1.80 7.48 18.65
C PRO A 116 3.17 8.17 18.79
N PRO A 117 3.42 8.88 19.91
CA PRO A 117 4.72 9.50 20.15
C PRO A 117 5.82 8.44 20.28
N GLY A 118 7.03 8.79 19.82
CA GLY A 118 8.21 7.90 19.91
C GLY A 118 8.38 6.92 18.74
N LEU A 119 7.38 6.79 17.85
CA LEU A 119 7.51 5.98 16.64
C LEU A 119 8.07 6.80 15.48
N ALA A 120 9.01 6.21 14.73
CA ALA A 120 9.51 6.79 13.49
C ALA A 120 8.34 7.00 12.50
N PRO A 121 8.32 8.10 11.73
CA PRO A 121 7.26 8.38 10.76
C PRO A 121 7.22 7.31 9.67
N ALA A 122 6.01 6.86 9.30
CA ALA A 122 5.84 5.98 8.16
C ALA A 122 6.24 6.69 6.85
N ARG A 123 6.91 5.95 5.98
CA ARG A 123 7.43 6.44 4.69
C ARG A 123 7.07 5.48 3.56
N VAL A 124 6.89 6.02 2.36
CA VAL A 124 6.84 5.21 1.14
C VAL A 124 8.27 4.76 0.83
N LYS A 125 8.57 3.50 1.15
CA LYS A 125 9.90 2.91 0.96
C LYS A 125 10.12 2.43 -0.45
N ALA A 126 9.05 1.99 -1.11
CA ALA A 126 9.12 1.44 -2.46
C ALA A 126 7.81 1.61 -3.23
N ILE A 127 7.91 1.43 -4.54
CA ILE A 127 6.80 1.49 -5.50
C ILE A 127 6.72 0.14 -6.23
N ALA A 128 5.58 -0.53 -6.08
CA ALA A 128 5.22 -1.68 -6.90
C ALA A 128 4.54 -1.17 -8.18
N LEU A 129 5.28 -1.17 -9.29
CA LEU A 129 4.80 -0.67 -10.56
C LEU A 129 4.21 -1.81 -11.40
N ASN A 130 2.90 -1.76 -11.65
CA ASN A 130 2.24 -2.69 -12.56
C ASN A 130 2.56 -2.30 -14.02
N THR A 131 3.31 -3.17 -14.70
CA THR A 131 3.73 -3.03 -16.10
C THR A 131 3.09 -4.08 -17.01
N ALA A 132 1.96 -4.67 -16.62
CA ALA A 132 1.33 -5.77 -17.36
C ALA A 132 0.93 -5.42 -18.81
N GLN A 133 0.77 -4.13 -19.13
CA GLN A 133 0.40 -3.64 -20.46
C GLN A 133 1.60 -3.22 -21.32
N LEU A 134 2.82 -3.39 -20.82
CA LEU A 134 4.05 -2.98 -21.49
C LEU A 134 4.83 -4.22 -21.96
N ASP A 135 5.66 -4.08 -22.99
CA ASP A 135 6.69 -5.08 -23.28
C ASP A 135 7.84 -4.99 -22.27
N ASP A 136 8.78 -5.95 -22.30
CA ASP A 136 9.87 -6.01 -21.32
C ASP A 136 10.78 -4.78 -21.32
N ARG A 137 11.03 -4.20 -22.52
CA ARG A 137 11.88 -3.01 -22.66
C ARG A 137 11.17 -1.77 -22.10
N GLN A 138 9.89 -1.62 -22.43
CA GLN A 138 9.04 -0.55 -21.92
C GLN A 138 8.84 -0.66 -20.41
N ALA A 139 8.64 -1.86 -19.88
CA ALA A 139 8.53 -2.12 -18.46
C ALA A 139 9.82 -1.72 -17.71
N ALA A 140 10.98 -2.15 -18.20
CA ALA A 140 12.27 -1.78 -17.61
C ALA A 140 12.48 -0.25 -17.62
N ALA A 141 12.18 0.41 -18.73
CA ALA A 141 12.28 1.86 -18.83
C ALA A 141 11.32 2.60 -17.87
N ALA A 142 10.08 2.12 -17.75
CA ALA A 142 9.08 2.71 -16.85
C ALA A 142 9.47 2.55 -15.37
N ILE A 143 10.03 1.39 -14.99
CA ILE A 143 10.53 1.13 -13.64
C ILE A 143 11.67 2.09 -13.30
N GLU A 144 12.65 2.21 -14.20
CA GLU A 144 13.82 3.08 -14.02
C GLU A 144 13.40 4.56 -13.92
N GLN A 145 12.56 5.03 -14.84
CA GLN A 145 12.07 6.41 -14.80
C GLN A 145 11.30 6.70 -13.51
N THR A 146 10.44 5.77 -13.06
CA THR A 146 9.69 5.95 -11.81
C THR A 146 10.62 6.02 -10.60
N ALA A 147 11.67 5.19 -10.56
CA ALA A 147 12.67 5.25 -9.49
C ALA A 147 13.40 6.60 -9.48
N GLN A 148 13.78 7.12 -10.65
CA GLN A 148 14.44 8.42 -10.78
C GLN A 148 13.52 9.58 -10.36
N ASP A 149 12.27 9.58 -10.81
CA ASP A 149 11.31 10.67 -10.53
C ASP A 149 10.95 10.76 -9.06
N THR A 150 10.90 9.62 -8.36
CA THR A 150 10.43 9.54 -6.98
C THR A 150 11.54 9.42 -5.95
N GLY A 151 12.73 9.00 -6.36
CA GLY A 151 13.82 8.63 -5.45
C GLY A 151 13.55 7.35 -4.65
N CYS A 152 12.43 6.66 -4.90
CA CYS A 152 12.07 5.42 -4.22
C CYS A 152 12.58 4.20 -4.99
N CYS A 153 12.78 3.08 -4.27
CA CYS A 153 12.92 1.78 -4.92
C CYS A 153 11.67 1.49 -5.77
N CYS A 154 11.84 1.03 -7.01
CA CYS A 154 10.74 0.69 -7.90
C CYS A 154 11.00 -0.67 -8.56
N ALA A 155 9.97 -1.51 -8.62
CA ALA A 155 9.99 -2.77 -9.35
C ALA A 155 8.57 -3.27 -9.66
N ASP A 156 8.44 -4.20 -10.61
CA ASP A 156 7.20 -4.94 -10.83
C ASP A 156 7.28 -6.31 -10.13
N PRO A 157 6.55 -6.54 -9.02
CA PRO A 157 6.65 -7.80 -8.28
C PRO A 157 6.14 -9.01 -9.08
N VAL A 158 5.22 -8.80 -10.03
CA VAL A 158 4.65 -9.87 -10.86
C VAL A 158 5.62 -10.27 -11.98
N ARG A 159 6.56 -9.39 -12.34
CA ARG A 159 7.67 -9.67 -13.27
C ARG A 159 9.00 -9.98 -12.58
N GLY A 160 8.96 -10.48 -11.33
CA GLY A 160 10.17 -10.91 -10.61
C GLY A 160 10.88 -9.82 -9.81
N GLY A 161 10.23 -8.68 -9.57
CA GLY A 161 10.78 -7.57 -8.78
C GLY A 161 10.52 -7.66 -7.27
N ALA A 162 9.92 -8.74 -6.77
CA ALA A 162 9.45 -8.82 -5.38
C ALA A 162 10.58 -8.72 -4.34
N ASP A 163 11.71 -9.39 -4.57
CA ASP A 163 12.85 -9.39 -3.65
C ASP A 163 13.41 -7.98 -3.44
N ARG A 164 13.56 -7.21 -4.53
CA ARG A 164 14.02 -5.82 -4.49
C ARG A 164 13.08 -4.91 -3.68
N LEU A 165 11.76 -5.16 -3.76
CA LEU A 165 10.78 -4.41 -2.96
C LEU A 165 10.84 -4.80 -1.48
N LEU A 166 11.00 -6.10 -1.19
CA LEU A 166 11.11 -6.61 0.16
C LEU A 166 12.35 -6.07 0.87
N GLU A 167 13.51 -6.09 0.21
CA GLU A 167 14.75 -5.51 0.72
C GLU A 167 14.57 -4.03 1.11
N ALA A 168 13.93 -3.24 0.24
CA ALA A 168 13.66 -1.82 0.51
C ALA A 168 12.69 -1.58 1.69
N LEU A 169 11.76 -2.51 1.93
CA LEU A 169 10.83 -2.43 3.05
C LEU A 169 11.48 -2.78 4.40
N LEU A 170 12.54 -3.60 4.37
CA LEU A 170 13.28 -4.06 5.55
C LEU A 170 14.45 -3.17 5.95
N SER A 171 14.94 -2.31 5.05
CA SER A 171 15.96 -1.28 5.33
C SER A 171 15.39 0.01 5.92
#